data_AF-A0A8W8LBG8-F1
#
_entry.id   AF-A0A8W8LBG8-F1
#
_cell.length_a   1.000
_cell.length_b   1.000
_cell.length_c   1.000
_cell.angle_alpha   90.00
_cell.angle_beta   90.00
_cell.angle_gamma   90.00
#
_symmetry.space_group_name_H-M   'P 1'
#
loop_
_entity.id
_entity.type
_entity.pdbx_description
1 polymer ?
#
loop_
_entity_poly.entity_id
_entity_poly.type
_entity_poly.pdbx_seq_one_letter_code
_entity_poly.pdbx_strand_id
1 'polypeptide(L)'
;MPPVRLRQSKLSNKQVQRQRTSPARGRGRRRTIQPDEAATSSDTVNVSASIMPTQMIEESQQPTQQAGESFNIPSIIEESDFNLFDISDYQPVQTVTTFDSLGGHIPLKLKQKIWEGKFIDLALLLKSAIELDNEIESKGELQIRDGKMCLVKQKTNSFLSIEKWTTAFIIFSSIMLEKYRTRTQEMLKYMRDIRIAASKSSGWYKYDEQFRLRKASDPHSSWGQINTELWLLFVNNNKTPFNPDQPHNAYNPTIKHQPRLNTPSNNYYCNLYNSVEKIPTAGTRRRSQAHSTSQPDLECLVTESKRLIQSSLSHNSKLAYSTAHKKYNFFLDLYNLPDILPIPTDTLLKFIAYLSIQKYSAKTVELYVRALSFNHKLKAQHDTTKSFLVSKAIEGLKRSKGKTVDTRGPITRPLLRQLISSLPTVCSSQYEATLFTAAFSLAYFGLLRVGEFTTTNKSPSTHCLKLQNVTVHSHQSNLRLTIPHSKTDQTGKSSTLIISRESEKALCPIQAILNYSNIRPHSAPTAPFFIHADSKPLTRYQFNSVLQKALSTISHQGHFSTHSFRIGRATDMAAQGVPDQIIKTSGRWRSQVFSSYVRL
;
A
#
# COMPACT_ATOMS: atom_id res chain seq x y z
N MET A 1 38.17 -49.01 -28.64
CA MET A 1 39.28 -48.69 -27.68
C MET A 1 39.91 -47.35 -28.07
N PRO A 2 40.62 -46.65 -27.16
CA PRO A 2 41.14 -45.28 -27.38
C PRO A 2 42.59 -45.28 -27.92
N PRO A 3 43.34 -44.16 -28.04
CA PRO A 3 43.80 -43.27 -26.93
C PRO A 3 43.26 -41.82 -27.05
N VAL A 4 43.03 -41.02 -26.00
CA VAL A 4 43.85 -40.61 -24.84
C VAL A 4 45.08 -39.75 -25.21
N ARG A 5 45.02 -38.45 -24.88
CA ARG A 5 46.19 -37.60 -24.61
C ARG A 5 45.90 -36.57 -23.51
N LEU A 6 46.58 -36.73 -22.38
CA LEU A 6 46.68 -35.72 -21.31
C LEU A 6 47.77 -34.70 -21.64
N ARG A 7 47.65 -33.47 -21.13
CA ARG A 7 48.82 -32.63 -20.79
C ARG A 7 48.50 -31.64 -19.67
N GLN A 8 49.40 -31.57 -18.69
CA GLN A 8 49.35 -30.64 -17.56
C GLN A 8 50.16 -29.36 -17.86
N SER A 9 49.77 -28.23 -17.27
CA SER A 9 50.62 -27.09 -16.85
C SER A 9 49.75 -25.87 -16.52
N LYS A 10 50.14 -24.93 -15.65
CA LYS A 10 51.19 -24.90 -14.61
C LYS A 10 50.73 -23.89 -13.54
N LEU A 11 50.97 -24.17 -12.25
CA LEU A 11 50.87 -23.14 -11.20
C LEU A 11 52.11 -22.23 -11.24
N SER A 12 51.94 -20.93 -10.99
CA SER A 12 53.04 -20.03 -10.64
C SER A 12 52.51 -18.80 -9.88
N ASN A 13 53.11 -18.52 -8.73
CA ASN A 13 52.74 -17.38 -7.88
C ASN A 13 53.42 -16.09 -8.36
N LYS A 14 52.70 -14.95 -8.28
CA LYS A 14 53.33 -13.65 -7.99
C LYS A 14 52.47 -12.86 -7.01
N GLN A 15 52.92 -12.81 -5.76
CA GLN A 15 52.57 -11.74 -4.83
C GLN A 15 53.20 -10.44 -5.34
N VAL A 16 52.45 -9.34 -5.35
CA VAL A 16 53.04 -7.98 -5.31
C VAL A 16 52.31 -7.19 -4.24
N GLN A 17 53.04 -6.89 -3.18
CA GLN A 17 52.59 -6.14 -2.02
C GLN A 17 52.65 -4.64 -2.34
N ARG A 18 51.53 -3.91 -2.20
CA ARG A 18 51.56 -2.44 -2.24
C ARG A 18 50.86 -1.85 -1.01
N GLN A 19 51.67 -1.18 -0.21
CA GLN A 19 51.28 -0.45 0.99
C GLN A 19 50.31 0.68 0.62
N ARG A 20 49.39 1.01 1.53
CA ARG A 20 48.73 2.32 1.57
C ARG A 20 49.12 3.02 2.87
N THR A 21 50.04 3.97 2.75
CA THR A 21 50.41 4.88 3.83
C THR A 21 49.23 5.77 4.20
N SER A 22 49.03 6.01 5.50
CA SER A 22 48.01 6.91 6.02
C SER A 22 48.66 8.17 6.60
N PRO A 23 48.26 9.37 6.19
CA PRO A 23 48.67 10.61 6.86
C PRO A 23 47.60 11.05 7.88
N ALA A 24 47.89 10.89 9.18
CA ALA A 24 47.07 11.45 10.25
C ALA A 24 47.58 12.84 10.65
N ARG A 25 46.83 13.90 10.30
CA ARG A 25 46.93 15.28 10.82
C ARG A 25 45.57 15.96 10.64
N GLY A 26 45.04 16.78 11.55
CA GLY A 26 45.47 17.12 12.91
C GLY A 26 44.42 18.03 13.56
N ARG A 27 44.34 18.08 14.90
CA ARG A 27 43.36 18.95 15.61
C ARG A 27 43.71 20.43 15.46
N GLY A 28 42.86 21.22 14.79
CA GLY A 28 42.97 22.68 14.72
C GLY A 28 42.01 23.37 15.69
N ARG A 29 42.55 24.12 16.66
CA ARG A 29 41.80 24.79 17.74
C ARG A 29 41.86 26.32 17.52
N ARG A 30 40.72 27.00 17.38
CA ARG A 30 40.66 28.47 17.47
C ARG A 30 39.42 28.98 18.23
N ARG A 31 39.68 29.56 19.39
CA ARG A 31 38.96 30.72 19.97
C ARG A 31 39.26 31.95 19.08
N THR A 32 38.60 33.11 19.10
CA THR A 32 37.44 33.71 19.84
C THR A 32 37.07 35.00 19.08
N ILE A 33 35.91 35.59 19.33
CA ILE A 33 35.73 37.05 19.59
C ILE A 33 34.29 37.26 20.11
N GLN A 34 34.18 37.98 21.24
CA GLN A 34 33.03 38.79 21.65
C GLN A 34 33.56 40.22 21.83
N PRO A 35 32.67 41.22 21.75
CA PRO A 35 32.33 42.04 22.92
C PRO A 35 30.80 42.23 23.05
N ASP A 36 30.20 42.81 24.10
CA ASP A 36 30.62 43.11 25.49
C ASP A 36 29.35 43.35 26.36
N GLU A 37 29.49 43.37 27.70
CA GLU A 37 28.93 44.36 28.67
C GLU A 37 28.73 43.81 30.11
N ALA A 38 28.72 44.73 31.09
CA ALA A 38 28.80 44.61 32.57
C ALA A 38 28.11 43.41 33.27
N ALA A 39 28.64 42.77 34.34
CA ALA A 39 29.24 43.22 35.62
C ALA A 39 28.20 43.76 36.65
N THR A 40 28.10 43.26 37.89
CA THR A 40 29.06 43.40 39.02
C THR A 40 28.68 42.54 40.26
N SER A 41 29.64 42.26 41.18
CA SER A 41 29.52 41.77 42.60
C SER A 41 28.70 40.48 42.90
N SER A 42 29.11 39.46 43.70
CA SER A 42 29.83 39.38 44.99
C SER A 42 28.95 39.82 46.21
N ASP A 43 28.97 39.22 47.41
CA ASP A 43 29.94 38.33 48.08
C ASP A 43 29.30 37.19 48.96
N THR A 44 30.00 36.73 50.01
CA THR A 44 30.09 35.34 50.53
C THR A 44 29.39 35.02 51.88
N VAL A 45 28.90 33.76 52.01
CA VAL A 45 29.12 32.79 53.14
C VAL A 45 28.46 32.95 54.54
N ASN A 46 27.92 31.80 55.05
CA ASN A 46 27.66 31.40 56.47
C ASN A 46 26.56 32.10 57.32
N VAL A 47 26.05 31.53 58.44
CA VAL A 47 25.69 30.14 58.86
C VAL A 47 24.89 30.19 60.20
N SER A 48 23.99 29.22 60.46
CA SER A 48 23.32 28.96 61.78
C SER A 48 22.40 30.06 62.38
N ALA A 49 21.64 29.83 63.46
CA ALA A 49 20.78 28.69 63.89
C ALA A 49 20.04 29.04 65.22
N SER A 50 18.71 28.80 65.31
CA SER A 50 17.89 28.51 66.52
C SER A 50 16.38 28.62 66.15
N ILE A 51 15.38 27.81 66.55
CA ILE A 51 15.08 26.87 67.68
C ILE A 51 14.04 27.45 68.67
N MET A 52 12.99 26.64 68.95
CA MET A 52 11.90 26.71 69.99
C MET A 52 10.46 26.76 69.42
N PRO A 53 9.43 26.27 70.15
CA PRO A 53 9.18 24.89 70.63
C PRO A 53 7.89 24.29 69.99
N THR A 54 7.48 23.01 70.00
CA THR A 54 7.69 21.77 70.81
C THR A 54 6.49 21.39 71.71
N GLN A 55 5.80 20.28 71.34
CA GLN A 55 4.89 19.44 72.17
C GLN A 55 3.57 20.06 72.69
N MET A 56 2.55 19.32 73.16
CA MET A 56 2.30 17.86 73.29
C MET A 56 1.13 17.44 72.36
N ILE A 57 0.90 16.22 71.86
CA ILE A 57 1.38 14.83 72.11
C ILE A 57 0.73 14.08 73.28
N GLU A 58 -0.22 13.19 72.97
CA GLU A 58 -0.74 12.10 73.83
C GLU A 58 -1.24 10.94 72.93
N GLU A 59 -1.33 9.70 73.41
CA GLU A 59 -1.71 8.51 72.61
C GLU A 59 -2.49 7.44 73.41
N SER A 60 -3.56 6.89 72.83
CA SER A 60 -3.98 5.49 73.09
C SER A 60 -4.90 4.93 71.99
N GLN A 61 -4.87 3.65 71.58
CA GLN A 61 -3.89 2.54 71.61
C GLN A 61 -4.23 1.69 70.35
N GLN A 62 -3.32 1.36 69.42
CA GLN A 62 -2.33 0.26 69.40
C GLN A 62 -2.87 -1.16 69.68
N PRO A 63 -2.22 -2.26 69.22
CA PRO A 63 -1.12 -2.44 68.22
C PRO A 63 -1.65 -3.16 66.94
N THR A 64 -0.97 -3.61 65.87
CA THR A 64 0.33 -3.45 65.14
C THR A 64 0.05 -3.99 63.69
N GLN A 65 0.93 -4.36 62.73
CA GLN A 65 2.39 -4.50 62.64
C GLN A 65 2.93 -4.27 61.21
N GLN A 66 4.13 -3.68 61.16
CA GLN A 66 5.33 -3.81 60.31
C GLN A 66 5.36 -4.80 59.11
N ALA A 67 6.16 -4.57 58.04
CA ALA A 67 7.12 -3.48 57.75
C ALA A 67 7.10 -3.09 56.25
N GLY A 68 7.70 -1.95 55.91
CA GLY A 68 8.00 -1.56 54.54
C GLY A 68 9.45 -1.12 54.38
N GLU A 69 10.03 -1.31 53.21
CA GLU A 69 11.37 -0.82 52.85
C GLU A 69 11.36 -0.08 51.49
N SER A 70 12.42 0.68 51.26
CA SER A 70 12.54 1.69 50.21
C SER A 70 12.78 1.14 48.80
N PHE A 71 12.34 1.90 47.79
CA PHE A 71 12.70 1.71 46.39
C PHE A 71 14.21 1.86 46.15
N ASN A 72 14.96 0.76 46.17
CA ASN A 72 16.29 0.70 45.58
C ASN A 72 16.18 0.56 44.06
N ILE A 73 16.96 1.37 43.32
CA ILE A 73 17.12 1.26 41.87
C ILE A 73 18.40 0.48 41.59
N PRO A 74 18.35 -0.75 41.03
CA PRO A 74 19.55 -1.48 40.66
C PRO A 74 20.21 -0.82 39.44
N SER A 75 21.46 -0.37 39.61
CA SER A 75 22.32 0.03 38.49
C SER A 75 22.74 -1.21 37.70
N ILE A 76 22.33 -1.30 36.43
CA ILE A 76 22.74 -2.38 35.52
C ILE A 76 23.53 -1.79 34.34
N ILE A 77 24.86 -1.84 34.45
CA ILE A 77 25.79 -1.86 33.31
C ILE A 77 26.87 -2.90 33.64
N GLU A 78 26.69 -4.13 33.17
CA GLU A 78 27.78 -5.03 32.80
C GLU A 78 27.43 -5.64 31.44
N GLU A 79 28.43 -5.85 30.59
CA GLU A 79 28.24 -6.29 29.21
C GLU A 79 28.16 -7.83 29.12
N SER A 80 26.98 -8.36 28.83
CA SER A 80 26.80 -9.77 28.43
C SER A 80 25.72 -9.91 27.34
N ASP A 81 25.94 -10.84 26.40
CA ASP A 81 25.28 -10.88 25.08
C ASP A 81 23.74 -11.02 25.12
N PHE A 82 23.02 -9.92 24.86
CA PHE A 82 21.58 -9.94 24.58
C PHE A 82 21.28 -10.53 23.19
N ASN A 83 21.25 -11.86 23.13
CA ASN A 83 21.16 -12.61 21.87
C ASN A 83 19.71 -12.69 21.34
N LEU A 84 19.31 -11.70 20.53
CA LEU A 84 17.94 -11.44 20.02
C LEU A 84 17.31 -12.56 19.14
N PHE A 85 17.91 -13.74 19.07
CA PHE A 85 17.50 -14.83 18.19
C PHE A 85 17.17 -16.16 18.89
N ASP A 86 17.34 -16.27 20.21
CA ASP A 86 16.79 -17.44 20.90
C ASP A 86 15.27 -17.26 21.12
N ILE A 87 14.52 -18.25 20.66
CA ILE A 87 13.04 -18.28 20.68
C ILE A 87 12.56 -19.35 21.68
N SER A 88 13.47 -20.12 22.30
CA SER A 88 13.13 -21.19 23.24
C SER A 88 12.62 -20.66 24.59
N ASP A 89 13.18 -19.56 25.09
CA ASP A 89 12.83 -18.98 26.41
C ASP A 89 11.52 -18.17 26.44
N TYR A 90 10.83 -18.01 25.30
CA TYR A 90 9.56 -17.25 25.26
C TYR A 90 8.35 -18.07 25.73
N GLN A 91 8.49 -18.73 26.89
CA GLN A 91 7.36 -19.21 27.68
C GLN A 91 6.49 -18.00 28.08
N PRO A 92 5.16 -18.05 27.92
CA PRO A 92 4.30 -16.96 28.34
C PRO A 92 4.26 -16.89 29.86
N VAL A 93 4.99 -15.94 30.44
CA VAL A 93 4.91 -15.62 31.87
C VAL A 93 3.44 -15.35 32.21
N GLN A 94 2.88 -16.13 33.15
CA GLN A 94 1.49 -15.99 33.61
C GLN A 94 1.30 -14.74 34.48
N THR A 95 1.49 -13.58 33.88
CA THR A 95 1.03 -12.30 34.42
C THR A 95 -0.48 -12.25 34.28
N VAL A 96 -1.19 -12.27 35.41
CA VAL A 96 -2.66 -12.21 35.45
C VAL A 96 -3.09 -10.75 35.28
N THR A 97 -2.95 -10.22 34.05
CA THR A 97 -3.27 -8.83 33.66
C THR A 97 -4.78 -8.56 33.56
N THR A 98 -5.60 -9.28 34.32
CA THR A 98 -7.07 -9.10 34.38
C THR A 98 -7.51 -7.79 35.03
N PHE A 99 -6.56 -6.99 35.53
CA PHE A 99 -6.79 -5.73 36.24
C PHE A 99 -6.38 -4.48 35.44
N ASP A 100 -5.72 -4.64 34.29
CA ASP A 100 -5.35 -3.52 33.43
C ASP A 100 -6.59 -2.91 32.75
N SER A 101 -7.04 -1.74 33.21
CA SER A 101 -8.15 -1.02 32.56
C SER A 101 -7.74 -0.62 31.14
N LEU A 102 -8.36 -1.25 30.14
CA LEU A 102 -8.20 -0.94 28.71
C LEU A 102 -8.59 0.50 28.34
N GLY A 103 -9.19 1.25 29.27
CA GLY A 103 -9.46 2.68 29.16
C GLY A 103 -8.67 3.54 30.16
N GLY A 104 -7.57 3.05 30.75
CA GLY A 104 -6.77 3.76 31.75
C GLY A 104 -6.12 5.06 31.24
N HIS A 105 -5.84 5.14 29.93
CA HIS A 105 -5.32 6.34 29.26
C HIS A 105 -6.39 7.40 28.93
N ILE A 106 -7.67 7.13 29.22
CA ILE A 106 -8.78 8.03 28.90
C ILE A 106 -9.08 8.95 30.10
N PRO A 107 -8.94 10.29 29.95
CA PRO A 107 -9.19 11.24 31.04
C PRO A 107 -10.59 11.11 31.67
N LEU A 108 -10.67 11.31 32.98
CA LEU A 108 -11.92 11.13 33.76
C LEU A 108 -13.09 11.97 33.23
N LYS A 109 -12.83 13.19 32.75
CA LYS A 109 -13.80 14.08 32.10
C LYS A 109 -14.44 13.46 30.83
N LEU A 110 -13.77 12.51 30.17
CA LEU A 110 -14.30 11.77 29.02
C LEU A 110 -14.96 10.45 29.44
N LYS A 111 -14.42 9.75 30.45
CA LYS A 111 -15.11 8.60 31.09
C LYS A 111 -16.49 8.99 31.63
N GLN A 112 -16.61 10.15 32.29
CA GLN A 112 -17.88 10.69 32.76
C GLN A 112 -18.91 10.87 31.62
N LYS A 113 -18.51 11.46 30.49
CA LYS A 113 -19.39 11.61 29.31
C LYS A 113 -19.86 10.26 28.75
N ILE A 114 -19.00 9.23 28.75
CA ILE A 114 -19.36 7.85 28.40
C ILE A 114 -20.44 7.32 29.38
N TRP A 115 -20.21 7.46 30.69
CA TRP A 115 -21.12 7.01 31.74
C TRP A 115 -22.47 7.75 31.80
N GLU A 116 -22.51 8.98 31.30
CA GLU A 116 -23.71 9.80 31.11
C GLU A 116 -24.48 9.45 29.82
N GLY A 117 -23.97 8.51 29.00
CA GLY A 117 -24.57 8.11 27.72
C GLY A 117 -24.43 9.14 26.59
N LYS A 118 -23.65 10.21 26.78
CA LYS A 118 -23.50 11.28 25.78
C LYS A 118 -22.75 10.76 24.55
N PHE A 119 -23.19 11.18 23.36
CA PHE A 119 -22.54 10.77 22.10
C PHE A 119 -21.07 11.20 22.06
N ILE A 120 -20.20 10.27 21.71
CA ILE A 120 -18.75 10.43 21.58
C ILE A 120 -18.31 9.82 20.24
N ASP A 121 -17.35 10.48 19.58
CA ASP A 121 -16.64 9.87 18.46
C ASP A 121 -15.62 8.85 18.99
N LEU A 122 -15.79 7.59 18.57
CA LEU A 122 -14.91 6.48 18.93
C LEU A 122 -13.46 6.71 18.46
N ALA A 123 -13.23 7.56 17.46
CA ALA A 123 -11.89 7.93 17.03
C ALA A 123 -11.05 8.59 18.12
N LEU A 124 -11.67 9.26 19.10
CA LEU A 124 -10.97 9.89 20.22
C LEU A 124 -10.33 8.86 21.15
N LEU A 125 -10.94 7.68 21.31
CA LEU A 125 -10.47 6.64 22.23
C LEU A 125 -9.18 5.93 21.76
N LEU A 126 -8.76 6.19 20.52
CA LEU A 126 -7.52 5.70 19.93
C LEU A 126 -6.34 6.71 20.02
N LYS A 127 -6.57 7.88 20.63
CA LYS A 127 -5.54 8.89 20.87
C LYS A 127 -4.80 8.64 22.18
N SER A 128 -3.60 9.17 22.31
CA SER A 128 -2.86 9.19 23.57
C SER A 128 -3.49 10.15 24.58
N ALA A 129 -3.20 9.97 25.88
CA ALA A 129 -3.68 10.86 26.94
C ALA A 129 -3.30 12.34 26.68
N ILE A 130 -2.06 12.57 26.22
CA ILE A 130 -1.55 13.91 25.90
C ILE A 130 -2.36 14.57 24.77
N GLU A 131 -2.71 13.83 23.72
CA GLU A 131 -3.58 14.33 22.64
C GLU A 131 -5.01 14.59 23.11
N LEU A 132 -5.52 13.77 24.04
CA LEU A 132 -6.87 13.89 24.61
C LEU A 132 -7.01 15.12 25.51
N ASP A 133 -6.05 15.41 26.38
CA ASP A 133 -6.12 16.57 27.26
C ASP A 133 -6.06 17.88 26.46
N ASN A 134 -5.17 17.96 25.45
CA ASN A 134 -5.12 19.11 24.53
C ASN A 134 -6.47 19.35 23.81
N GLU A 135 -7.16 18.29 23.34
CA GLU A 135 -8.47 18.46 22.70
C GLU A 135 -9.60 18.75 23.70
N ILE A 136 -9.50 18.30 24.95
CA ILE A 136 -10.46 18.64 26.02
C ILE A 136 -10.34 20.11 26.44
N GLU A 137 -9.15 20.69 26.38
CA GLU A 137 -8.90 22.10 26.72
C GLU A 137 -9.08 23.07 25.54
N SER A 138 -8.95 22.59 24.30
CA SER A 138 -9.23 23.40 23.10
C SER A 138 -10.71 23.82 23.00
N LYS A 139 -11.04 25.00 23.51
CA LYS A 139 -12.31 25.67 23.20
C LYS A 139 -12.30 26.04 21.72
N GLY A 140 -13.35 25.62 21.00
CA GLY A 140 -13.40 25.67 19.54
C GLY A 140 -13.19 27.06 18.95
N GLU A 141 -12.57 27.08 17.77
CA GLU A 141 -12.18 28.27 17.02
C GLU A 141 -13.38 29.20 16.76
N LEU A 142 -13.25 30.48 17.13
CA LEU A 142 -14.25 31.51 16.88
C LEU A 142 -14.09 32.01 15.44
N GLN A 143 -15.10 31.77 14.59
CA GLN A 143 -15.13 32.31 13.24
C GLN A 143 -16.37 33.19 13.06
N ILE A 144 -16.18 34.39 12.53
CA ILE A 144 -17.28 35.27 12.15
C ILE A 144 -17.77 34.82 10.77
N ARG A 145 -19.05 34.44 10.69
CA ARG A 145 -19.76 34.30 9.41
C ARG A 145 -20.94 35.26 9.42
N ASP A 146 -21.13 35.97 8.32
CA ASP A 146 -22.33 36.78 8.06
C ASP A 146 -22.68 37.74 9.22
N GLY A 147 -21.65 38.37 9.79
CA GLY A 147 -21.77 39.32 10.92
C GLY A 147 -22.04 38.69 12.29
N LYS A 148 -22.12 37.35 12.41
CA LYS A 148 -22.38 36.66 13.69
C LYS A 148 -21.21 35.76 14.10
N MET A 149 -20.83 35.87 15.36
CA MET A 149 -19.71 35.12 15.94
C MET A 149 -20.12 33.66 16.20
N CYS A 150 -19.55 32.73 15.43
CA CYS A 150 -19.90 31.31 15.45
C CYS A 150 -18.76 30.47 16.05
N LEU A 151 -19.08 29.61 17.02
CA LEU A 151 -18.12 28.65 17.59
C LEU A 151 -18.02 27.42 16.68
N VAL A 152 -16.96 27.31 15.88
CA VAL A 152 -16.77 26.21 14.94
C VAL A 152 -16.09 25.04 15.65
N LYS A 153 -16.88 24.09 16.14
CA LYS A 153 -16.36 22.77 16.54
C LYS A 153 -15.82 22.05 15.30
N GLN A 154 -14.52 21.88 15.21
CA GLN A 154 -13.89 21.08 14.17
C GLN A 154 -14.42 19.64 14.25
N LYS A 155 -15.13 19.20 13.21
CA LYS A 155 -15.63 17.81 13.13
C LYS A 155 -14.47 16.89 12.77
N THR A 156 -13.89 16.24 13.78
CA THR A 156 -12.82 15.24 13.66
C THR A 156 -13.33 13.90 13.09
N ASN A 157 -14.17 13.92 12.05
CA ASN A 157 -14.78 12.75 11.40
C ASN A 157 -13.72 11.88 10.69
N SER A 158 -12.86 11.24 11.48
CA SER A 158 -11.81 10.35 10.99
C SER A 158 -12.46 9.03 10.56
N PHE A 159 -12.21 8.62 9.31
CA PHE A 159 -12.79 7.39 8.78
C PHE A 159 -12.10 6.16 9.42
N LEU A 160 -12.78 5.54 10.39
CA LEU A 160 -12.31 4.31 11.04
C LEU A 160 -12.50 3.10 10.12
N SER A 161 -11.47 2.28 9.96
CA SER A 161 -11.63 0.91 9.46
C SER A 161 -12.36 0.06 10.51
N ILE A 162 -13.02 -1.03 10.11
CA ILE A 162 -13.73 -1.91 11.04
C ILE A 162 -12.81 -2.49 12.13
N GLU A 163 -11.51 -2.66 11.83
CA GLU A 163 -10.48 -3.06 12.79
C GLU A 163 -10.24 -1.98 13.85
N LYS A 164 -9.99 -0.73 13.43
CA LYS A 164 -9.82 0.41 14.35
C LYS A 164 -11.09 0.69 15.15
N TRP A 165 -12.26 0.61 14.50
CA TRP A 165 -13.56 0.73 15.14
C TRP A 165 -13.75 -0.35 16.21
N THR A 166 -13.38 -1.61 15.92
CA THR A 166 -13.44 -2.70 16.91
C THR A 166 -12.54 -2.39 18.11
N THR A 167 -11.30 -1.95 17.88
CA THR A 167 -10.37 -1.56 18.97
C THR A 167 -10.95 -0.43 19.82
N ALA A 168 -11.47 0.64 19.19
CA ALA A 168 -12.09 1.76 19.90
C ALA A 168 -13.37 1.35 20.65
N PHE A 169 -14.17 0.44 20.08
CA PHE A 169 -15.38 -0.06 20.71
C PHE A 169 -15.09 -0.99 21.89
N ILE A 170 -13.97 -1.72 21.89
CA ILE A 170 -13.50 -2.48 23.06
C ILE A 170 -13.12 -1.53 24.21
N ILE A 171 -12.40 -0.44 23.91
CA ILE A 171 -12.06 0.60 24.90
C ILE A 171 -13.34 1.27 25.44
N PHE A 172 -14.27 1.64 24.56
CA PHE A 172 -15.60 2.16 24.95
C PHE A 172 -16.37 1.17 25.82
N SER A 173 -16.37 -0.12 25.46
CA SER A 173 -17.06 -1.18 26.20
C SER A 173 -16.46 -1.36 27.60
N SER A 174 -15.12 -1.38 27.74
CA SER A 174 -14.49 -1.51 29.06
C SER A 174 -14.93 -0.37 30.00
N ILE A 175 -14.88 0.89 29.53
CA ILE A 175 -15.31 2.05 30.32
C ILE A 175 -16.82 2.01 30.61
N MET A 176 -17.66 1.62 29.64
CA MET A 176 -19.11 1.45 29.88
C MET A 176 -19.40 0.39 30.95
N LEU A 177 -18.65 -0.71 30.95
CA LEU A 177 -18.85 -1.84 31.86
C LEU A 177 -18.22 -1.63 33.25
N GLU A 178 -17.29 -0.68 33.43
CA GLU A 178 -16.88 -0.18 34.76
C GLU A 178 -18.12 0.24 35.60
N LYS A 179 -19.14 0.86 34.95
CA LYS A 179 -20.39 1.31 35.59
C LYS A 179 -21.62 0.44 35.30
N TYR A 180 -21.80 -0.09 34.10
CA TYR A 180 -23.01 -0.78 33.64
C TYR A 180 -22.79 -2.29 33.38
N ARG A 181 -22.21 -3.00 34.35
CA ARG A 181 -21.77 -4.41 34.27
C ARG A 181 -22.79 -5.38 33.64
N THR A 182 -24.08 -5.19 33.90
CA THR A 182 -25.18 -6.01 33.36
C THR A 182 -25.34 -5.93 31.83
N ARG A 183 -24.86 -4.87 31.18
CA ARG A 183 -24.97 -4.68 29.72
C ARG A 183 -23.89 -5.41 28.89
N THR A 184 -23.04 -6.23 29.52
CA THR A 184 -21.91 -6.94 28.86
C THR A 184 -22.33 -7.70 27.60
N GLN A 185 -23.40 -8.52 27.67
CA GLN A 185 -23.89 -9.28 26.52
C GLN A 185 -24.45 -8.38 25.40
N GLU A 186 -25.00 -7.21 25.75
CA GLU A 186 -25.48 -6.25 24.75
C GLU A 186 -24.33 -5.59 23.99
N MET A 187 -23.24 -5.21 24.68
CA MET A 187 -22.03 -4.66 24.05
C MET A 187 -21.43 -5.66 23.05
N LEU A 188 -21.29 -6.92 23.46
CA LEU A 188 -20.76 -7.99 22.62
C LEU A 188 -21.64 -8.27 21.40
N LYS A 189 -22.97 -8.26 21.57
CA LYS A 189 -23.93 -8.41 20.47
C LYS A 189 -23.87 -7.24 19.50
N TYR A 190 -23.84 -6.00 20.00
CA TYR A 190 -23.67 -4.81 19.15
C TYR A 190 -22.37 -4.86 18.33
N MET A 191 -21.24 -5.20 18.97
CA MET A 191 -19.95 -5.36 18.28
C MET A 191 -20.01 -6.42 17.17
N ARG A 192 -20.72 -7.54 17.40
CA ARG A 192 -20.95 -8.57 16.39
C ARG A 192 -21.80 -8.02 15.23
N ASP A 193 -22.91 -7.34 15.54
CA ASP A 193 -23.87 -6.89 14.53
C ASP A 193 -23.27 -5.79 13.63
N ILE A 194 -22.46 -4.87 14.18
CA ILE A 194 -21.69 -3.90 13.37
C ILE A 194 -20.66 -4.60 12.47
N ARG A 195 -19.95 -5.62 12.97
CA ARG A 195 -19.00 -6.40 12.15
C ARG A 195 -19.69 -7.20 11.04
N ILE A 196 -20.94 -7.63 11.24
CA ILE A 196 -21.79 -8.23 10.20
C ILE A 196 -22.29 -7.17 9.19
N ALA A 197 -22.65 -5.97 9.65
CA ALA A 197 -23.00 -4.87 8.75
C ALA A 197 -21.83 -4.46 7.84
N ALA A 198 -20.61 -4.47 8.39
CA ALA A 198 -19.37 -4.14 7.69
C ALA A 198 -18.89 -5.20 6.69
N SER A 199 -19.27 -6.47 6.87
CA SER A 199 -19.02 -7.51 5.85
C SER A 199 -20.06 -7.54 4.74
N LYS A 200 -21.27 -6.99 4.98
CA LYS A 200 -22.37 -6.91 4.01
C LYS A 200 -22.36 -5.62 3.17
N SER A 201 -21.95 -4.50 3.74
CA SER A 201 -22.18 -3.16 3.17
C SER A 201 -21.01 -2.22 3.42
N SER A 202 -20.88 -1.19 2.58
CA SER A 202 -20.00 -0.04 2.87
C SER A 202 -20.68 1.01 3.77
N GLY A 203 -22.00 0.92 4.00
CA GLY A 203 -22.78 1.89 4.79
C GLY A 203 -22.78 1.67 6.30
N TRP A 204 -22.17 0.59 6.79
CA TRP A 204 -22.10 0.20 8.20
C TRP A 204 -21.69 1.32 9.18
N TYR A 205 -20.79 2.22 8.75
CA TYR A 205 -20.33 3.33 9.61
C TYR A 205 -21.44 4.37 9.86
N LYS A 206 -22.38 4.55 8.92
CA LYS A 206 -23.56 5.39 9.12
C LYS A 206 -24.59 4.71 10.01
N TYR A 207 -24.73 3.39 9.91
CA TYR A 207 -25.54 2.63 10.84
C TYR A 207 -25.01 2.79 12.27
N ASP A 208 -23.70 2.63 12.50
CA ASP A 208 -23.07 2.83 13.83
C ASP A 208 -23.26 4.27 14.35
N GLU A 209 -22.96 5.28 13.54
CA GLU A 209 -23.12 6.69 13.92
C GLU A 209 -24.56 7.00 14.34
N GLN A 210 -25.55 6.64 13.49
CA GLN A 210 -26.96 6.92 13.76
C GLN A 210 -27.53 6.06 14.90
N PHE A 211 -27.07 4.82 15.08
CA PHE A 211 -27.45 3.98 16.22
C PHE A 211 -26.93 4.59 17.52
N ARG A 212 -25.65 4.96 17.59
CA ARG A 212 -25.07 5.59 18.79
C ARG A 212 -25.63 6.99 19.07
N LEU A 213 -26.06 7.73 18.05
CA LEU A 213 -26.83 8.97 18.23
C LEU A 213 -28.20 8.68 18.86
N ARG A 214 -28.97 7.70 18.34
CA ARG A 214 -30.23 7.27 18.97
C ARG A 214 -30.03 6.78 20.42
N LYS A 215 -28.90 6.11 20.73
CA LYS A 215 -28.53 5.72 22.11
C LYS A 215 -28.22 6.89 23.05
N ALA A 216 -27.76 8.03 22.53
CA ALA A 216 -27.57 9.23 23.32
C ALA A 216 -28.88 9.97 23.59
N SER A 217 -29.90 9.78 22.74
CA SER A 217 -31.28 10.25 22.97
C SER A 217 -32.07 9.34 23.91
N ASP A 218 -31.86 8.02 23.83
CA ASP A 218 -32.48 7.03 24.73
C ASP A 218 -31.40 6.07 25.30
N PRO A 219 -30.85 6.38 26.49
CA PRO A 219 -29.90 5.53 27.20
C PRO A 219 -30.50 4.24 27.81
N HIS A 220 -31.83 4.10 27.84
CA HIS A 220 -32.51 2.93 28.43
C HIS A 220 -32.65 1.78 27.42
N SER A 221 -32.83 2.08 26.13
CA SER A 221 -32.94 1.07 25.08
C SER A 221 -31.77 0.06 25.03
N SER A 222 -32.08 -1.22 24.79
CA SER A 222 -31.11 -2.32 24.72
C SER A 222 -30.12 -2.16 23.55
N TRP A 223 -28.81 -2.31 23.80
CA TRP A 223 -27.80 -2.34 22.73
C TRP A 223 -27.82 -3.66 21.93
N GLY A 224 -28.46 -4.70 22.46
CA GLY A 224 -28.61 -6.01 21.83
C GLY A 224 -29.75 -6.12 20.81
N GLN A 225 -30.37 -5.00 20.42
CA GLN A 225 -31.43 -4.96 19.40
C GLN A 225 -30.95 -4.23 18.15
N ILE A 226 -31.02 -4.91 16.99
CA ILE A 226 -30.76 -4.28 15.69
C ILE A 226 -31.90 -3.30 15.40
N ASN A 227 -31.58 -2.05 15.09
CA ASN A 227 -32.60 -1.11 14.63
C ASN A 227 -32.93 -1.38 13.15
N THR A 228 -34.09 -1.95 12.90
CA THR A 228 -34.52 -2.44 11.58
C THR A 228 -34.58 -1.33 10.52
N GLU A 229 -35.06 -0.14 10.87
CA GLU A 229 -35.10 1.03 9.97
C GLU A 229 -33.69 1.41 9.50
N LEU A 230 -32.78 1.68 10.44
CA LEU A 230 -31.40 2.06 10.14
C LEU A 230 -30.67 0.94 9.37
N TRP A 231 -30.95 -0.32 9.69
CA TRP A 231 -30.36 -1.47 9.01
C TRP A 231 -30.83 -1.55 7.55
N LEU A 232 -32.12 -1.37 7.29
CA LEU A 232 -32.66 -1.31 5.93
C LEU A 232 -32.07 -0.11 5.16
N LEU A 233 -32.03 1.06 5.78
CA LEU A 233 -31.55 2.31 5.17
C LEU A 233 -30.04 2.30 4.83
N PHE A 234 -29.20 1.70 5.68
CA PHE A 234 -27.73 1.81 5.58
C PHE A 234 -26.98 0.49 5.30
N VAL A 235 -27.58 -0.68 5.55
CA VAL A 235 -26.92 -2.00 5.40
C VAL A 235 -27.49 -2.80 4.24
N ASN A 236 -28.81 -2.79 4.00
CA ASN A 236 -29.43 -3.55 2.90
C ASN A 236 -29.58 -2.75 1.58
N ASN A 237 -29.26 -1.45 1.58
CA ASN A 237 -29.66 -0.51 0.52
C ASN A 237 -28.75 -0.54 -0.73
N ASN A 238 -28.76 -1.67 -1.45
CA ASN A 238 -27.96 -1.92 -2.65
C ASN A 238 -28.48 -1.15 -3.87
N LYS A 239 -27.95 0.05 -4.14
CA LYS A 239 -28.14 0.73 -5.45
C LYS A 239 -27.28 0.11 -6.56
N THR A 240 -27.65 -1.09 -6.99
CA THR A 240 -27.29 -1.71 -8.28
C THR A 240 -28.51 -2.45 -8.84
N PRO A 241 -28.71 -2.48 -10.17
CA PRO A 241 -30.01 -2.81 -10.76
C PRO A 241 -30.37 -4.30 -10.76
N PHE A 242 -31.67 -4.52 -10.99
CA PHE A 242 -32.39 -5.80 -11.18
C PHE A 242 -31.64 -6.88 -11.97
N ASN A 243 -31.79 -8.12 -11.52
CA ASN A 243 -32.13 -9.27 -12.38
C ASN A 243 -33.09 -10.18 -11.60
N PRO A 244 -34.23 -10.62 -12.16
CA PRO A 244 -35.14 -11.55 -11.48
C PRO A 244 -34.61 -13.00 -11.52
N ASP A 245 -35.43 -13.93 -11.00
CA ASP A 245 -35.27 -15.39 -11.00
C ASP A 245 -34.33 -16.00 -9.93
N GLN A 246 -34.84 -16.15 -8.70
CA GLN A 246 -35.27 -17.47 -8.18
C GLN A 246 -36.06 -17.35 -6.85
N PRO A 247 -36.94 -18.33 -6.52
CA PRO A 247 -37.91 -18.20 -5.41
C PRO A 247 -37.41 -18.68 -4.04
N HIS A 248 -38.30 -18.50 -3.05
CA HIS A 248 -38.13 -18.67 -1.60
C HIS A 248 -37.61 -20.04 -1.11
N ASN A 249 -36.92 -20.01 0.04
CA ASN A 249 -36.73 -21.16 0.93
C ASN A 249 -38.05 -21.70 1.49
N ALA A 250 -38.11 -23.01 1.75
CA ALA A 250 -39.05 -23.64 2.69
C ALA A 250 -38.31 -24.62 3.63
N TYR A 251 -38.95 -25.02 4.74
CA TYR A 251 -38.34 -25.71 5.88
C TYR A 251 -37.98 -27.20 5.65
N ASN A 252 -36.88 -27.63 6.27
CA ASN A 252 -36.71 -28.76 7.23
C ASN A 252 -37.87 -29.78 7.47
N PRO A 253 -37.60 -30.96 8.08
CA PRO A 253 -36.34 -31.76 8.15
C PRO A 253 -36.55 -33.30 8.05
N THR A 254 -35.49 -34.11 7.87
CA THR A 254 -35.44 -35.48 8.47
C THR A 254 -34.04 -36.11 8.56
N ILE A 255 -33.94 -37.12 9.42
CA ILE A 255 -32.73 -37.86 9.84
C ILE A 255 -32.56 -39.13 8.97
N LYS A 256 -31.35 -39.47 8.51
CA LYS A 256 -30.69 -40.80 8.73
C LYS A 256 -29.35 -41.05 8.01
N HIS A 257 -28.53 -41.86 8.69
CA HIS A 257 -27.35 -42.65 8.25
C HIS A 257 -26.20 -42.03 7.45
N GLN A 258 -25.00 -42.10 8.07
CA GLN A 258 -23.73 -42.32 7.36
C GLN A 258 -23.72 -43.71 6.70
N PRO A 259 -22.86 -43.94 5.70
CA PRO A 259 -21.70 -44.78 6.01
C PRO A 259 -20.35 -44.09 5.72
N ARG A 260 -19.29 -44.61 6.34
CA ARG A 260 -17.90 -44.21 6.04
C ARG A 260 -17.47 -44.74 4.68
N LEU A 261 -16.79 -43.92 3.88
CA LEU A 261 -15.82 -44.39 2.89
C LEU A 261 -14.51 -43.63 3.06
N ASN A 262 -13.42 -44.37 3.22
CA ASN A 262 -12.07 -43.81 3.23
C ASN A 262 -11.71 -43.30 1.84
N THR A 263 -11.06 -42.14 1.74
CA THR A 263 -10.34 -41.73 0.53
C THR A 263 -8.96 -41.17 0.89
N PRO A 264 -7.90 -41.43 0.10
CA PRO A 264 -6.55 -40.96 0.43
C PRO A 264 -6.38 -39.45 0.21
N SER A 265 -5.39 -38.88 0.90
CA SER A 265 -4.90 -37.51 0.66
C SER A 265 -4.50 -37.29 -0.80
N ASN A 266 -5.16 -36.38 -1.51
CA ASN A 266 -4.89 -36.13 -2.93
C ASN A 266 -4.59 -34.64 -3.22
N ASN A 267 -3.42 -34.37 -3.83
CA ASN A 267 -2.68 -33.11 -3.65
C ASN A 267 -2.80 -32.15 -4.86
N TYR A 268 -4.02 -31.92 -5.34
CA TYR A 268 -4.30 -31.37 -6.67
C TYR A 268 -4.03 -29.87 -6.91
N TYR A 269 -3.45 -29.12 -5.96
CA TYR A 269 -3.37 -27.64 -6.04
C TYR A 269 -1.98 -27.04 -6.27
N CYS A 270 -0.91 -27.82 -6.40
CA CYS A 270 0.46 -27.28 -6.43
C CYS A 270 0.94 -26.71 -7.79
N ASN A 271 0.25 -26.95 -8.92
CA ASN A 271 0.77 -26.61 -10.27
C ASN A 271 0.16 -25.37 -10.95
N LEU A 272 -0.56 -24.51 -10.22
CA LEU A 272 -1.23 -23.30 -10.76
C LEU A 272 -0.32 -22.24 -11.42
N TYR A 273 1.01 -22.38 -11.35
CA TYR A 273 1.99 -21.39 -11.82
C TYR A 273 2.94 -21.87 -12.93
N ASN A 274 2.80 -23.12 -13.40
CA ASN A 274 3.74 -23.74 -14.34
C ASN A 274 3.19 -23.92 -15.77
N SER A 275 1.87 -24.03 -15.97
CA SER A 275 1.27 -24.14 -17.31
C SER A 275 1.32 -22.81 -18.08
N VAL A 276 2.25 -22.70 -19.03
CA VAL A 276 2.27 -21.64 -20.05
C VAL A 276 1.45 -22.10 -21.25
N GLU A 277 0.13 -22.23 -21.06
CA GLU A 277 -0.79 -22.58 -22.15
C GLU A 277 -0.91 -21.43 -23.15
N LYS A 278 -0.90 -21.78 -24.44
CA LYS A 278 -0.95 -20.84 -25.55
C LYS A 278 -2.35 -20.23 -25.63
N ILE A 279 -2.43 -18.90 -25.62
CA ILE A 279 -3.69 -18.15 -25.75
C ILE A 279 -4.35 -18.49 -27.09
N PRO A 280 -5.56 -19.07 -27.13
CA PRO A 280 -6.31 -19.20 -28.36
C PRO A 280 -6.74 -17.82 -28.85
N THR A 281 -6.46 -17.49 -30.11
CA THR A 281 -6.93 -16.23 -30.72
C THR A 281 -8.44 -16.21 -30.81
N ALA A 282 -9.06 -15.12 -30.34
CA ALA A 282 -10.52 -14.97 -30.30
C ALA A 282 -11.12 -14.79 -31.70
N GLY A 283 -11.36 -15.90 -32.40
CA GLY A 283 -12.17 -15.93 -33.62
C GLY A 283 -13.63 -15.63 -33.33
N THR A 284 -14.24 -14.76 -34.12
CA THR A 284 -15.67 -14.41 -34.03
C THR A 284 -16.54 -15.58 -34.45
N ARG A 285 -16.92 -16.46 -33.51
CA ARG A 285 -17.97 -17.46 -33.75
C ARG A 285 -19.31 -16.74 -33.98
N ARG A 286 -19.90 -16.96 -35.17
CA ARG A 286 -21.32 -16.67 -35.41
C ARG A 286 -22.16 -17.42 -34.36
N ARG A 287 -23.24 -16.79 -33.88
CA ARG A 287 -24.18 -17.38 -32.91
C ARG A 287 -25.13 -18.35 -33.61
N SER A 288 -24.63 -19.51 -34.03
CA SER A 288 -25.46 -20.64 -34.46
C SER A 288 -26.30 -21.12 -33.28
N GLN A 289 -27.63 -21.06 -33.39
CA GLN A 289 -28.53 -21.61 -32.38
C GLN A 289 -28.47 -23.13 -32.41
N ALA A 290 -28.13 -23.73 -31.27
CA ALA A 290 -28.33 -25.14 -30.98
C ALA A 290 -28.56 -25.27 -29.47
N HIS A 291 -29.82 -25.45 -29.05
CA HIS A 291 -30.14 -25.72 -27.65
C HIS A 291 -29.96 -27.21 -27.34
N SER A 292 -28.72 -27.62 -27.09
CA SER A 292 -28.41 -28.86 -26.38
C SER A 292 -27.95 -28.51 -24.96
N THR A 293 -28.89 -28.37 -24.03
CA THR A 293 -28.62 -28.03 -22.62
C THR A 293 -28.17 -29.26 -21.83
N SER A 294 -27.03 -29.83 -22.20
CA SER A 294 -26.26 -30.64 -21.25
C SER A 294 -25.76 -29.73 -20.13
N GLN A 295 -25.92 -30.15 -18.88
CA GLN A 295 -25.30 -29.43 -17.78
C GLN A 295 -23.77 -29.60 -17.87
N PRO A 296 -22.99 -28.56 -17.51
CA PRO A 296 -21.54 -28.65 -17.53
C PRO A 296 -21.06 -29.66 -16.50
N ASP A 297 -20.27 -30.64 -16.95
CA ASP A 297 -19.66 -31.64 -16.07
C ASP A 297 -18.77 -31.00 -14.98
N LEU A 298 -18.58 -31.73 -13.88
CA LEU A 298 -17.76 -31.31 -12.75
C LEU A 298 -16.31 -31.00 -13.13
N GLU A 299 -15.69 -31.72 -14.07
CA GLU A 299 -14.34 -31.39 -14.55
C GLU A 299 -14.31 -30.07 -15.33
N CYS A 300 -15.36 -29.77 -16.10
CA CYS A 300 -15.53 -28.49 -16.78
C CYS A 300 -15.68 -27.35 -15.77
N LEU A 301 -16.51 -27.53 -14.73
CA LEU A 301 -16.68 -26.56 -13.64
C LEU A 301 -15.39 -26.34 -12.83
N VAL A 302 -14.64 -27.41 -12.52
CA VAL A 302 -13.34 -27.33 -11.86
C VAL A 302 -12.34 -26.58 -12.73
N THR A 303 -12.30 -26.84 -14.04
CA THR A 303 -11.40 -26.16 -14.98
C THR A 303 -11.74 -24.68 -15.14
N GLU A 304 -13.02 -24.34 -15.27
CA GLU A 304 -13.49 -22.95 -15.35
C GLU A 304 -13.23 -22.19 -14.04
N SER A 305 -13.44 -22.81 -12.87
CA SER A 305 -13.12 -22.19 -11.58
C SER A 305 -11.63 -21.83 -11.46
N LYS A 306 -10.73 -22.75 -11.88
CA LYS A 306 -9.28 -22.49 -11.96
C LYS A 306 -8.98 -21.33 -12.93
N ARG A 307 -9.63 -21.29 -14.10
CA ARG A 307 -9.47 -20.21 -15.09
C ARG A 307 -9.93 -18.86 -14.55
N LEU A 308 -11.06 -18.80 -13.86
CA LEU A 308 -11.61 -17.57 -13.23
C LEU A 308 -10.70 -17.07 -12.11
N ILE A 309 -10.28 -17.95 -11.20
CA ILE A 309 -9.31 -17.64 -10.13
C ILE A 309 -8.02 -17.10 -10.72
N GLN A 310 -7.48 -17.75 -11.75
CA GLN A 310 -6.31 -17.26 -12.47
C GLN A 310 -6.55 -15.89 -13.14
N SER A 311 -7.73 -15.64 -13.70
CA SER A 311 -8.07 -14.36 -14.36
C SER A 311 -8.14 -13.16 -13.39
N SER A 312 -8.29 -13.40 -12.08
CA SER A 312 -8.19 -12.32 -11.06
C SER A 312 -6.81 -11.64 -11.00
N LEU A 313 -5.75 -12.32 -11.46
CA LEU A 313 -4.38 -11.79 -11.47
C LEU A 313 -3.97 -11.31 -12.86
N SER A 314 -3.50 -10.06 -12.94
CA SER A 314 -2.85 -9.56 -14.16
C SER A 314 -1.61 -10.41 -14.51
N HIS A 315 -1.28 -10.54 -15.80
CA HIS A 315 -0.16 -11.35 -16.28
C HIS A 315 1.17 -11.03 -15.55
N ASN A 316 1.46 -9.75 -15.32
CA ASN A 316 2.65 -9.33 -14.55
C ASN A 316 2.61 -9.77 -13.07
N SER A 317 1.42 -9.89 -12.47
CA SER A 317 1.26 -10.43 -11.10
C SER A 317 1.52 -11.93 -11.08
N LYS A 318 1.02 -12.68 -12.08
CA LYS A 318 1.30 -14.12 -12.24
C LYS A 318 2.81 -14.38 -12.37
N LEU A 319 3.51 -13.63 -13.22
CA LEU A 319 4.97 -13.73 -13.37
C LEU A 319 5.72 -13.40 -12.08
N ALA A 320 5.31 -12.34 -11.37
CA ALA A 320 5.93 -11.95 -10.10
C ALA A 320 5.73 -13.01 -9.00
N TYR A 321 4.54 -13.61 -8.92
CA TYR A 321 4.25 -14.67 -7.96
C TYR A 321 4.97 -15.98 -8.32
N SER A 322 5.01 -16.37 -9.60
CA SER A 322 5.81 -17.52 -10.06
C SER A 322 7.31 -17.34 -9.72
N THR A 323 7.84 -16.12 -9.88
CA THR A 323 9.23 -15.78 -9.48
C THR A 323 9.43 -15.89 -7.95
N ALA A 324 8.46 -15.43 -7.16
CA ALA A 324 8.49 -15.54 -5.70
C ALA A 324 8.48 -17.00 -5.24
N HIS A 325 7.59 -17.83 -5.80
CA HIS A 325 7.52 -19.27 -5.52
C HIS A 325 8.83 -19.96 -5.89
N LYS A 326 9.36 -19.76 -7.10
CA LYS A 326 10.66 -20.35 -7.49
C LYS A 326 11.81 -19.95 -6.56
N LYS A 327 11.82 -18.72 -6.03
CA LYS A 327 12.84 -18.27 -5.06
C LYS A 327 12.59 -18.77 -3.63
N TYR A 328 11.34 -19.11 -3.28
CA TYR A 328 10.98 -19.74 -2.01
C TYR A 328 11.31 -21.25 -2.01
N ASN A 329 10.91 -21.99 -3.05
CA ASN A 329 11.27 -23.39 -3.23
C ASN A 329 12.80 -23.57 -3.22
N PHE A 330 13.54 -22.78 -4.00
CA PHE A 330 15.01 -22.78 -3.96
C PHE A 330 15.60 -22.50 -2.56
N PHE A 331 14.90 -21.73 -1.72
CA PHE A 331 15.31 -21.51 -0.33
C PHE A 331 15.01 -22.73 0.56
N LEU A 332 13.88 -23.42 0.36
CA LEU A 332 13.61 -24.69 1.03
C LEU A 332 14.64 -25.76 0.64
N ASP A 333 14.88 -25.92 -0.66
CA ASP A 333 15.85 -26.87 -1.23
C ASP A 333 17.26 -26.62 -0.67
N LEU A 334 17.70 -25.36 -0.63
CA LEU A 334 19.04 -24.94 -0.17
C LEU A 334 19.30 -25.22 1.33
N TYR A 335 18.25 -25.25 2.16
CA TYR A 335 18.34 -25.44 3.61
C TYR A 335 17.67 -26.73 4.10
N ASN A 336 17.30 -27.64 3.20
CA ASN A 336 16.58 -28.89 3.48
C ASN A 336 15.32 -28.70 4.35
N LEU A 337 14.58 -27.62 4.12
CA LEU A 337 13.37 -27.28 4.88
C LEU A 337 12.12 -27.88 4.22
N PRO A 338 11.13 -28.39 4.98
CA PRO A 338 9.96 -29.04 4.40
C PRO A 338 8.97 -28.04 3.77
N ASP A 339 8.43 -28.35 2.57
CA ASP A 339 7.35 -27.59 1.92
C ASP A 339 5.98 -27.92 2.53
N ILE A 340 5.79 -27.50 3.78
CA ILE A 340 4.53 -27.62 4.53
C ILE A 340 3.68 -26.36 4.44
N LEU A 341 2.36 -26.55 4.51
CA LEU A 341 1.36 -25.49 4.49
C LEU A 341 0.31 -25.72 5.60
N PRO A 342 -0.05 -24.71 6.41
CA PRO A 342 0.45 -23.34 6.40
C PRO A 342 1.96 -23.25 6.70
N ILE A 343 2.65 -22.32 6.04
CA ILE A 343 4.09 -22.14 6.20
C ILE A 343 4.35 -21.62 7.63
N PRO A 344 5.21 -22.25 8.44
CA PRO A 344 5.52 -21.78 9.78
C PRO A 344 6.04 -20.34 9.79
N THR A 345 5.69 -19.58 10.84
CA THR A 345 6.17 -18.21 11.05
C THR A 345 7.70 -18.15 11.05
N ASP A 346 8.36 -19.11 11.70
CA ASP A 346 9.82 -19.30 11.69
C ASP A 346 10.39 -19.44 10.27
N THR A 347 9.85 -20.35 9.44
CA THR A 347 10.25 -20.54 8.05
C THR A 347 10.11 -19.24 7.22
N LEU A 348 9.05 -18.46 7.47
CA LEU A 348 8.86 -17.15 6.84
C LEU A 348 9.90 -16.11 7.31
N LEU A 349 10.25 -16.10 8.60
CA LEU A 349 11.30 -15.23 9.15
C LEU A 349 12.67 -15.58 8.55
N LYS A 350 13.02 -16.88 8.50
CA LYS A 350 14.24 -17.39 7.87
C LYS A 350 14.30 -17.03 6.37
N PHE A 351 13.18 -17.12 5.64
CA PHE A 351 13.11 -16.68 4.25
C PHE A 351 13.29 -15.16 4.09
N ILE A 352 12.70 -14.35 4.97
CA ILE A 352 12.88 -12.88 4.99
C ILE A 352 14.34 -12.51 5.31
N ALA A 353 14.97 -13.20 6.26
CA ALA A 353 16.39 -13.03 6.59
C ALA A 353 17.30 -13.41 5.41
N TYR A 354 17.07 -14.56 4.78
CA TYR A 354 17.76 -15.00 3.56
C TYR A 354 17.68 -13.94 2.45
N LEU A 355 16.48 -13.44 2.13
CA LEU A 355 16.31 -12.38 1.14
C LEU A 355 16.97 -11.05 1.56
N SER A 356 17.01 -10.74 2.86
CA SER A 356 17.70 -9.57 3.39
C SER A 356 19.22 -9.66 3.15
N ILE A 357 19.83 -10.79 3.51
CA ILE A 357 21.25 -11.11 3.33
C ILE A 357 21.63 -11.07 1.85
N GLN A 358 20.80 -11.70 0.99
CA GLN A 358 20.86 -11.65 -0.48
C GLN A 358 20.52 -10.25 -1.08
N LYS A 359 20.59 -9.21 -0.26
CA LYS A 359 20.46 -7.77 -0.56
C LYS A 359 19.16 -7.33 -1.26
N TYR A 360 18.15 -8.19 -1.43
CA TYR A 360 16.86 -7.82 -2.02
C TYR A 360 16.22 -6.60 -1.34
N SER A 361 15.57 -5.74 -2.13
CA SER A 361 14.87 -4.56 -1.62
C SER A 361 13.69 -4.99 -0.72
N ALA A 362 13.40 -4.22 0.32
CA ALA A 362 12.26 -4.48 1.21
C ALA A 362 10.94 -4.64 0.43
N LYS A 363 10.76 -3.88 -0.65
CA LYS A 363 9.60 -3.93 -1.55
C LYS A 363 9.52 -5.23 -2.37
N THR A 364 10.66 -5.86 -2.67
CA THR A 364 10.71 -7.17 -3.33
C THR A 364 10.37 -8.28 -2.34
N VAL A 365 10.89 -8.21 -1.11
CA VAL A 365 10.55 -9.15 -0.04
C VAL A 365 9.05 -9.08 0.29
N GLU A 366 8.50 -7.89 0.45
CA GLU A 366 7.07 -7.65 0.68
C GLU A 366 6.17 -8.03 -0.52
N LEU A 367 6.75 -8.23 -1.71
CA LEU A 367 6.06 -8.80 -2.88
C LEU A 367 6.10 -10.33 -2.85
N TYR A 368 7.22 -10.94 -2.45
CA TYR A 368 7.35 -12.39 -2.34
C TYR A 368 6.49 -12.94 -1.19
N VAL A 369 6.50 -12.29 -0.03
CA VAL A 369 5.62 -12.64 1.10
C VAL A 369 4.13 -12.49 0.72
N ARG A 370 3.78 -11.55 -0.18
CA ARG A 370 2.42 -11.46 -0.75
C ARG A 370 2.06 -12.61 -1.68
N ALA A 371 3.01 -13.18 -2.43
CA ALA A 371 2.75 -14.37 -3.25
C ALA A 371 2.45 -15.59 -2.34
N LEU A 372 3.25 -15.78 -1.29
CA LEU A 372 3.02 -16.83 -0.29
C LEU A 372 1.68 -16.64 0.43
N SER A 373 1.32 -15.39 0.79
CA SER A 373 0.01 -15.03 1.35
C SER A 373 -1.17 -15.40 0.44
N PHE A 374 -1.00 -15.23 -0.88
CA PHE A 374 -2.00 -15.59 -1.87
C PHE A 374 -2.14 -17.12 -1.99
N ASN A 375 -1.03 -17.87 -1.95
CA ASN A 375 -1.05 -19.34 -1.98
C ASN A 375 -1.76 -19.96 -0.76
N HIS A 376 -1.56 -19.42 0.45
CA HIS A 376 -2.33 -19.83 1.63
C HIS A 376 -3.84 -19.68 1.39
N LYS A 377 -4.26 -18.52 0.89
CA LYS A 377 -5.68 -18.20 0.64
C LYS A 377 -6.29 -19.04 -0.47
N LEU A 378 -5.54 -19.35 -1.54
CA LEU A 378 -5.97 -20.27 -2.60
C LEU A 378 -6.26 -21.67 -2.06
N LYS A 379 -5.50 -22.14 -1.07
CA LYS A 379 -5.66 -23.45 -0.43
C LYS A 379 -6.51 -23.40 0.87
N ALA A 380 -7.25 -22.31 1.08
CA ALA A 380 -8.08 -22.03 2.26
C ALA A 380 -7.36 -22.16 3.63
N GLN A 381 -6.02 -21.99 3.66
CA GLN A 381 -5.20 -22.11 4.86
C GLN A 381 -5.04 -20.77 5.60
N HIS A 382 -4.74 -20.86 6.90
CA HIS A 382 -4.42 -19.72 7.75
C HIS A 382 -3.19 -18.94 7.24
N ASP A 383 -3.33 -17.63 7.04
CA ASP A 383 -2.31 -16.76 6.41
C ASP A 383 -1.24 -16.30 7.43
N THR A 384 -0.33 -17.20 7.80
CA THR A 384 0.79 -16.96 8.74
C THR A 384 1.69 -15.78 8.35
N THR A 385 1.67 -15.37 7.07
CA THR A 385 2.36 -14.16 6.58
C THR A 385 1.80 -12.84 7.15
N LYS A 386 0.72 -12.89 7.94
CA LYS A 386 0.14 -11.75 8.68
C LYS A 386 0.54 -11.72 10.16
N SER A 387 1.35 -12.67 10.61
CA SER A 387 1.87 -12.68 11.99
C SER A 387 2.61 -11.38 12.33
N PHE A 388 2.59 -11.04 13.62
CA PHE A 388 3.29 -9.87 14.17
C PHE A 388 4.79 -9.90 13.84
N LEU A 389 5.45 -11.06 14.03
CA LEU A 389 6.87 -11.23 13.76
C LEU A 389 7.23 -11.00 12.29
N VAL A 390 6.47 -11.56 11.33
CA VAL A 390 6.68 -11.31 9.89
C VAL A 390 6.51 -9.82 9.56
N SER A 391 5.54 -9.16 10.17
CA SER A 391 5.33 -7.72 10.01
C SER A 391 6.52 -6.91 10.56
N LYS A 392 7.03 -7.27 11.75
CA LYS A 392 8.19 -6.60 12.37
C LYS A 392 9.51 -6.87 11.64
N ALA A 393 9.73 -8.07 11.11
CA ALA A 393 10.89 -8.36 10.25
C ALA A 393 10.88 -7.51 8.98
N ILE A 394 9.70 -7.30 8.35
CA ILE A 394 9.54 -6.42 7.19
C ILE A 394 9.70 -4.94 7.57
N GLU A 395 9.26 -4.49 8.75
CA GLU A 395 9.56 -3.15 9.26
C GLU A 395 11.07 -2.95 9.48
N GLY A 396 11.74 -3.89 10.15
CA GLY A 396 13.19 -3.86 10.39
C GLY A 396 13.99 -3.79 9.08
N LEU A 397 13.60 -4.58 8.07
CA LEU A 397 14.16 -4.55 6.72
C LEU A 397 13.95 -3.20 5.99
N LYS A 398 12.86 -2.48 6.29
CA LYS A 398 12.61 -1.13 5.74
C LYS A 398 13.43 -0.06 6.45
N ARG A 399 13.67 -0.20 7.76
CA ARG A 399 14.54 0.70 8.53
C ARG A 399 16.01 0.53 8.10
N SER A 400 16.53 -0.71 8.14
CA SER A 400 17.96 -1.01 7.90
C SER A 400 18.44 -0.76 6.47
N LYS A 401 17.57 -0.84 5.45
CA LYS A 401 17.92 -0.54 4.05
C LYS A 401 17.53 0.88 3.60
N GLY A 402 16.99 1.69 4.52
CA GLY A 402 16.52 3.04 4.26
C GLY A 402 15.33 3.13 3.28
N LYS A 403 14.86 4.36 3.06
CA LYS A 403 13.79 4.65 2.11
C LYS A 403 14.36 4.69 0.69
N THR A 404 14.10 3.66 -0.11
CA THR A 404 14.50 3.63 -1.52
C THR A 404 13.75 4.69 -2.33
N VAL A 405 14.40 5.84 -2.53
CA VAL A 405 13.88 6.94 -3.35
C VAL A 405 13.94 6.56 -4.82
N ASP A 406 12.92 6.97 -5.59
CA ASP A 406 12.92 6.84 -7.04
C ASP A 406 13.92 7.84 -7.65
N THR A 407 15.11 7.35 -8.04
CA THR A 407 16.23 8.14 -8.57
C THR A 407 16.03 8.65 -9.99
N ARG A 408 14.87 8.39 -10.61
CA ARG A 408 14.63 8.75 -12.00
C ARG A 408 14.39 10.24 -12.17
N GLY A 409 15.18 10.87 -13.02
CA GLY A 409 15.04 12.29 -13.34
C GLY A 409 13.71 12.61 -14.06
N PRO A 410 13.13 13.81 -13.84
CA PRO A 410 12.06 14.33 -14.68
C PRO A 410 12.59 14.64 -16.09
N ILE A 411 11.86 14.27 -17.14
CA ILE A 411 12.10 14.88 -18.46
C ILE A 411 11.48 16.28 -18.43
N THR A 412 12.30 17.32 -18.29
CA THR A 412 11.83 18.71 -18.26
C THR A 412 11.41 19.18 -19.66
N ARG A 413 10.67 20.29 -19.76
CA ARG A 413 10.26 20.88 -21.06
C ARG A 413 11.47 21.24 -21.95
N PRO A 414 12.57 21.83 -21.44
CA PRO A 414 13.80 22.02 -22.23
C PRO A 414 14.45 20.71 -22.69
N LEU A 415 14.49 19.69 -21.82
CA LEU A 415 15.04 18.38 -22.19
C LEU A 415 14.19 17.68 -23.25
N LEU A 416 12.86 17.79 -23.19
CA LEU A 416 11.96 17.27 -24.23
C LEU A 416 12.24 17.90 -25.61
N ARG A 417 12.52 19.22 -25.66
CA ARG A 417 12.95 19.91 -26.88
C ARG A 417 14.23 19.30 -27.42
N GLN A 418 15.27 19.19 -26.60
CA GLN A 418 16.57 18.62 -27.00
C GLN A 418 16.43 17.18 -27.50
N LEU A 419 15.66 16.35 -26.80
CA LEU A 419 15.35 14.98 -27.21
C LEU A 419 14.68 14.94 -28.59
N ILE A 420 13.63 15.74 -28.82
CA ILE A 420 12.92 15.79 -30.11
C ILE A 420 13.83 16.30 -31.23
N SER A 421 14.61 17.37 -30.99
CA SER A 421 15.57 17.90 -31.96
C SER A 421 16.69 16.90 -32.32
N SER A 422 17.02 15.94 -31.44
CA SER A 422 18.00 14.89 -31.73
C SER A 422 17.46 13.74 -32.59
N LEU A 423 16.13 13.54 -32.64
CA LEU A 423 15.53 12.36 -33.30
C LEU A 423 15.92 12.17 -34.77
N PRO A 424 16.05 13.20 -35.63
CA PRO A 424 16.53 13.05 -37.01
C PRO A 424 17.93 12.44 -37.14
N THR A 425 18.78 12.54 -36.10
CA THR A 425 20.13 11.92 -36.07
C THR A 425 20.17 10.56 -35.38
N VAL A 426 19.11 10.19 -34.66
CA VAL A 426 19.01 8.98 -33.82
C VAL A 426 18.18 7.88 -34.49
N CYS A 427 17.19 8.29 -35.28
CA CYS A 427 16.27 7.41 -36.01
C CYS A 427 16.79 7.09 -37.40
N SER A 428 16.49 5.90 -37.90
CA SER A 428 16.96 5.42 -39.22
C SER A 428 16.20 6.02 -40.42
N SER A 429 15.18 6.84 -40.19
CA SER A 429 14.43 7.55 -41.24
C SER A 429 13.64 8.72 -40.68
N GLN A 430 13.23 9.65 -41.55
CA GLN A 430 12.35 10.76 -41.21
C GLN A 430 10.96 10.29 -40.71
N TYR A 431 10.48 9.13 -41.18
CA TYR A 431 9.28 8.50 -40.66
C TYR A 431 9.44 8.13 -39.18
N GLU A 432 10.54 7.43 -38.84
CA GLU A 432 10.82 7.03 -37.45
C GLU A 432 11.04 8.25 -36.55
N ALA A 433 11.75 9.29 -37.03
CA ALA A 433 11.90 10.54 -36.28
C ALA A 433 10.54 11.21 -35.97
N THR A 434 9.60 11.19 -36.93
CA THR A 434 8.24 11.73 -36.76
C THR A 434 7.41 10.87 -35.81
N LEU A 435 7.48 9.54 -35.93
CA LEU A 435 6.88 8.56 -35.02
C LEU A 435 7.32 8.79 -33.57
N PHE A 436 8.63 8.91 -33.33
CA PHE A 436 9.15 9.14 -31.98
C PHE A 436 8.87 10.55 -31.46
N THR A 437 8.81 11.57 -32.33
CA THR A 437 8.38 12.93 -31.96
C THR A 437 6.95 12.93 -31.42
N ALA A 438 6.03 12.26 -32.13
CA ALA A 438 4.65 12.08 -31.69
C ALA A 438 4.55 11.25 -30.40
N ALA A 439 5.29 10.13 -30.31
CA ALA A 439 5.27 9.26 -29.14
C ALA A 439 5.85 9.91 -27.86
N PHE A 440 6.93 10.69 -27.98
CA PHE A 440 7.52 11.44 -26.85
C PHE A 440 6.61 12.57 -26.39
N SER A 441 6.03 13.33 -27.34
CA SER A 441 5.06 14.39 -27.04
C SER A 441 3.82 13.83 -26.33
N LEU A 442 3.27 12.71 -26.82
CA LEU A 442 2.09 12.07 -26.21
C LEU A 442 2.40 11.49 -24.83
N ALA A 443 3.60 10.93 -24.62
CA ALA A 443 4.06 10.45 -23.32
C ALA A 443 4.12 11.57 -22.27
N TYR A 444 4.60 12.74 -22.68
CA TYR A 444 4.73 13.92 -21.85
C TYR A 444 3.38 14.57 -21.56
N PHE A 445 2.77 15.19 -22.58
CA PHE A 445 1.57 16.03 -22.41
C PHE A 445 0.34 15.23 -21.98
N GLY A 446 0.24 13.95 -22.37
CA GLY A 446 -0.83 13.06 -21.92
C GLY A 446 -0.61 12.42 -20.54
N LEU A 447 0.52 12.70 -19.87
CA LEU A 447 0.93 12.03 -18.63
C LEU A 447 0.84 10.49 -18.74
N LEU A 448 1.04 9.95 -19.94
CA LEU A 448 0.76 8.54 -20.22
C LEU A 448 1.81 7.63 -19.57
N ARG A 449 1.41 6.42 -19.21
CA ARG A 449 2.39 5.35 -19.02
C ARG A 449 2.70 4.80 -20.40
N VAL A 450 3.97 4.65 -20.78
CA VAL A 450 4.34 4.21 -22.15
C VAL A 450 3.67 2.88 -22.56
N GLY A 451 3.43 1.97 -21.61
CA GLY A 451 2.67 0.74 -21.86
C GLY A 451 1.15 0.90 -22.06
N GLU A 452 0.61 2.12 -22.06
CA GLU A 452 -0.77 2.45 -22.46
C GLU A 452 -0.87 2.68 -23.98
N PHE A 453 0.27 2.94 -24.68
CA PHE A 453 0.33 3.18 -26.13
C PHE A 453 1.43 2.39 -26.87
N THR A 454 2.11 1.46 -26.20
CA THR A 454 3.12 0.57 -26.80
C THR A 454 2.85 -0.89 -26.47
N THR A 455 3.39 -1.80 -27.29
CA THR A 455 3.26 -3.25 -27.12
C THR A 455 4.48 -3.87 -26.41
N THR A 456 4.44 -5.19 -26.23
CA THR A 456 5.56 -5.99 -25.70
C THR A 456 5.85 -7.15 -26.63
N ASN A 457 7.13 -7.45 -26.88
CA ASN A 457 7.58 -8.45 -27.86
C ASN A 457 7.03 -9.88 -27.62
N LYS A 458 6.48 -10.17 -26.44
CA LYS A 458 5.95 -11.49 -26.05
C LYS A 458 4.43 -11.67 -26.24
N SER A 459 3.69 -10.61 -26.58
CA SER A 459 2.25 -10.69 -26.87
C SER A 459 1.75 -9.39 -27.51
N PRO A 460 0.91 -9.43 -28.58
CA PRO A 460 0.23 -8.25 -29.08
C PRO A 460 -0.72 -7.70 -28.01
N SER A 461 -0.37 -6.56 -27.42
CA SER A 461 -1.11 -5.98 -26.29
C SER A 461 -2.53 -5.57 -26.72
N THR A 462 -3.52 -6.36 -26.28
CA THR A 462 -4.96 -6.06 -26.33
C THR A 462 -5.33 -4.72 -25.68
N HIS A 463 -4.44 -4.20 -24.83
CA HIS A 463 -4.62 -3.00 -24.01
C HIS A 463 -3.83 -1.78 -24.53
N CYS A 464 -3.24 -1.86 -25.72
CA CYS A 464 -2.58 -0.73 -26.39
C CYS A 464 -3.61 0.26 -26.99
N LEU A 465 -3.29 1.56 -26.97
CA LEU A 465 -4.01 2.60 -27.70
C LEU A 465 -4.14 2.25 -29.20
N LYS A 466 -5.38 2.22 -29.72
CA LYS A 466 -5.71 1.89 -31.12
C LYS A 466 -5.95 3.15 -31.95
N LEU A 467 -5.95 3.02 -33.27
CA LEU A 467 -6.23 4.14 -34.20
C LEU A 467 -7.59 4.80 -33.90
N GLN A 468 -8.65 4.00 -33.71
CA GLN A 468 -10.00 4.46 -33.32
C GLN A 468 -10.08 5.14 -31.93
N ASN A 469 -9.00 5.18 -31.16
CA ASN A 469 -8.97 5.80 -29.83
C ASN A 469 -8.35 7.21 -29.83
N VAL A 470 -7.95 7.72 -30.99
CA VAL A 470 -7.27 9.01 -31.15
C VAL A 470 -8.14 9.92 -32.02
N THR A 471 -8.50 11.09 -31.53
CA THR A 471 -9.38 12.03 -32.26
C THR A 471 -8.93 13.46 -32.00
N VAL A 472 -8.57 14.19 -33.05
CA VAL A 472 -8.32 15.64 -32.98
C VAL A 472 -9.65 16.35 -33.22
N HIS A 473 -10.02 17.28 -32.33
CA HIS A 473 -11.23 18.09 -32.52
C HIS A 473 -11.08 19.09 -33.67
N SER A 474 -12.21 19.51 -34.23
CA SER A 474 -12.32 20.63 -35.18
C SER A 474 -11.50 21.84 -34.70
N HIS A 475 -10.86 22.55 -35.65
CA HIS A 475 -9.91 23.64 -35.41
C HIS A 475 -8.60 23.24 -34.67
N GLN A 476 -8.31 21.94 -34.50
CA GLN A 476 -7.07 21.43 -33.88
C GLN A 476 -6.77 22.00 -32.47
N SER A 477 -7.83 22.33 -31.72
CA SER A 477 -7.75 22.95 -30.39
C SER A 477 -7.39 21.94 -29.29
N ASN A 478 -7.91 20.72 -29.41
CA ASN A 478 -7.76 19.65 -28.42
C ASN A 478 -7.63 18.28 -29.10
N LEU A 479 -6.81 17.42 -28.49
CA LEU A 479 -6.64 16.01 -28.83
C LEU A 479 -7.34 15.15 -27.77
N ARG A 480 -8.34 14.38 -28.18
CA ARG A 480 -9.05 13.41 -27.35
C ARG A 480 -8.41 12.03 -27.51
N LEU A 481 -8.07 11.39 -26.38
CA LEU A 481 -7.60 10.02 -26.33
C LEU A 481 -8.56 9.17 -25.50
N THR A 482 -9.00 8.01 -25.98
CA THR A 482 -9.81 7.06 -25.21
C THR A 482 -8.97 5.84 -24.86
N ILE A 483 -8.35 5.86 -23.68
CA ILE A 483 -7.44 4.81 -23.21
C ILE A 483 -8.28 3.57 -22.85
N PRO A 484 -8.15 2.43 -23.58
CA PRO A 484 -9.10 1.33 -23.49
C PRO A 484 -8.99 0.50 -22.20
N HIS A 485 -7.85 0.56 -21.52
CA HIS A 485 -7.59 -0.15 -20.26
C HIS A 485 -6.43 0.53 -19.53
N SER A 486 -6.44 0.53 -18.19
CA SER A 486 -5.36 1.13 -17.39
C SER A 486 -4.92 0.21 -16.25
N LYS A 487 -3.70 0.41 -15.71
CA LYS A 487 -3.21 -0.40 -14.57
C LYS A 487 -4.12 -0.36 -13.33
N THR A 488 -4.98 0.66 -13.22
CA THR A 488 -5.94 0.89 -12.12
C THR A 488 -7.39 0.55 -12.49
N ASP A 489 -7.60 -0.01 -13.67
CA ASP A 489 -8.90 -0.40 -14.21
C ASP A 489 -8.79 -1.83 -14.76
N GLN A 490 -8.93 -2.80 -13.85
CA GLN A 490 -9.03 -4.24 -14.20
C GLN A 490 -10.41 -4.59 -14.77
N THR A 491 -11.34 -3.61 -14.81
CA THR A 491 -12.73 -3.74 -15.24
C THR A 491 -12.99 -3.27 -16.67
N GLY A 492 -12.01 -2.70 -17.37
CA GLY A 492 -12.16 -2.22 -18.75
C GLY A 492 -13.02 -0.95 -18.91
N LYS A 493 -13.22 -0.16 -17.84
CA LYS A 493 -13.86 1.15 -17.90
C LYS A 493 -12.88 2.18 -18.50
N SER A 494 -12.91 2.25 -19.83
CA SER A 494 -12.04 3.12 -20.63
C SER A 494 -12.02 4.57 -20.15
N SER A 495 -10.82 5.16 -20.12
CA SER A 495 -10.59 6.52 -19.63
C SER A 495 -10.37 7.46 -20.80
N THR A 496 -11.30 8.38 -21.04
CA THR A 496 -11.00 9.53 -21.92
C THR A 496 -10.00 10.47 -21.23
N LEU A 497 -9.10 11.05 -22.02
CA LEU A 497 -8.21 12.15 -21.67
C LEU A 497 -8.33 13.21 -22.78
N ILE A 498 -8.22 14.49 -22.40
CA ILE A 498 -8.17 15.62 -23.33
C ILE A 498 -6.81 16.29 -23.15
N ILE A 499 -6.11 16.55 -24.25
CA ILE A 499 -4.82 17.24 -24.30
C ILE A 499 -5.00 18.49 -25.17
N SER A 500 -4.92 19.66 -24.57
CA SER A 500 -5.05 20.94 -25.28
C SER A 500 -3.83 21.27 -26.12
N ARG A 501 -3.99 22.17 -27.11
CA ARG A 501 -2.90 22.66 -27.94
C ARG A 501 -1.85 23.38 -27.08
N GLU A 502 -0.61 22.94 -27.17
CA GLU A 502 0.54 23.67 -26.61
C GLU A 502 0.89 24.83 -27.56
N SER A 503 1.22 26.00 -27.01
CA SER A 503 1.49 27.24 -27.78
C SER A 503 2.72 27.10 -28.68
N GLU A 504 3.70 26.34 -28.18
CA GLU A 504 5.01 26.17 -28.78
C GLU A 504 5.00 25.09 -29.87
N LYS A 505 5.03 25.52 -31.14
CA LYS A 505 4.92 24.63 -32.32
C LYS A 505 5.85 23.41 -32.28
N ALA A 506 7.09 23.57 -31.82
CA ALA A 506 8.12 22.52 -31.78
C ALA A 506 7.82 21.38 -30.79
N LEU A 507 7.02 21.64 -29.75
CA LEU A 507 6.60 20.63 -28.76
C LEU A 507 5.11 20.28 -28.89
N CYS A 508 4.38 20.83 -29.86
CA CYS A 508 2.94 20.77 -29.87
C CYS A 508 2.42 19.33 -30.09
N PRO A 509 1.76 18.69 -29.09
CA PRO A 509 1.38 17.29 -29.19
C PRO A 509 0.34 17.05 -30.28
N ILE A 510 -0.53 18.03 -30.53
CA ILE A 510 -1.52 17.96 -31.62
C ILE A 510 -0.82 18.00 -32.99
N GLN A 511 0.15 18.90 -33.18
CA GLN A 511 0.88 18.99 -34.43
C GLN A 511 1.75 17.74 -34.67
N ALA A 512 2.45 17.24 -33.65
CA ALA A 512 3.23 16.02 -33.75
C ALA A 512 2.37 14.79 -34.12
N ILE A 513 1.17 14.67 -33.51
CA ILE A 513 0.21 13.62 -33.82
C ILE A 513 -0.34 13.75 -35.25
N LEU A 514 -0.70 14.95 -35.70
CA LEU A 514 -1.17 15.18 -37.07
C LEU A 514 -0.07 14.87 -38.11
N ASN A 515 1.15 15.37 -37.90
CA ASN A 515 2.29 15.11 -38.77
C ASN A 515 2.57 13.60 -38.89
N TYR A 516 2.48 12.86 -37.79
CA TYR A 516 2.59 11.40 -37.81
C TYR A 516 1.41 10.74 -38.53
N SER A 517 0.17 11.10 -38.20
CA SER A 517 -1.04 10.55 -38.82
C SER A 517 -1.08 10.73 -40.34
N ASN A 518 -0.54 11.84 -40.87
CA ASN A 518 -0.49 12.10 -42.31
C ASN A 518 0.48 11.18 -43.08
N ILE A 519 1.52 10.64 -42.43
CA ILE A 519 2.52 9.75 -43.06
C ILE A 519 2.40 8.28 -42.65
N ARG A 520 1.49 7.98 -41.71
CA ARG A 520 1.31 6.65 -41.11
C ARG A 520 0.68 5.67 -42.11
N PRO A 521 1.19 4.43 -42.25
CA PRO A 521 0.57 3.41 -43.10
C PRO A 521 -0.90 3.16 -42.79
N HIS A 522 -1.72 3.12 -43.85
CA HIS A 522 -3.13 2.75 -43.79
C HIS A 522 -3.31 1.39 -43.13
N SER A 523 -4.22 1.30 -42.16
CA SER A 523 -4.47 0.09 -41.38
C SER A 523 -5.82 0.18 -40.66
N ALA A 524 -6.37 -0.97 -40.26
CA ALA A 524 -7.70 -1.05 -39.65
C ALA A 524 -7.84 -0.15 -38.39
N PRO A 525 -9.04 0.39 -38.09
CA PRO A 525 -9.25 1.24 -36.91
C PRO A 525 -8.89 0.57 -35.57
N THR A 526 -8.94 -0.77 -35.54
CA THR A 526 -8.58 -1.61 -34.38
C THR A 526 -7.07 -1.82 -34.20
N ALA A 527 -6.23 -1.44 -35.18
CA ALA A 527 -4.78 -1.57 -35.12
C ALA A 527 -4.16 -0.61 -34.10
N PRO A 528 -2.98 -0.93 -33.53
CA PRO A 528 -2.24 -0.02 -32.66
C PRO A 528 -1.99 1.35 -33.32
N PHE A 529 -2.10 2.43 -32.55
CA PHE A 529 -1.93 3.77 -33.08
C PHE A 529 -0.49 4.00 -33.55
N PHE A 530 0.50 3.69 -32.72
CA PHE A 530 1.92 3.79 -33.09
C PHE A 530 2.43 2.50 -33.73
N ILE A 531 2.72 2.59 -35.03
CA ILE A 531 3.34 1.56 -35.87
C ILE A 531 4.60 2.10 -36.56
N HIS A 532 5.58 1.23 -36.76
CA HIS A 532 6.74 1.45 -37.61
C HIS A 532 6.36 1.43 -39.09
N ALA A 533 7.28 1.82 -39.97
CA ALA A 533 7.04 1.83 -41.43
C ALA A 533 6.69 0.44 -41.99
N ASP A 534 7.22 -0.64 -41.37
CA ASP A 534 6.89 -2.04 -41.68
C ASP A 534 5.55 -2.53 -41.07
N SER A 535 4.71 -1.59 -40.61
CA SER A 535 3.45 -1.79 -39.90
C SER A 535 3.53 -2.58 -38.59
N LYS A 536 4.72 -2.93 -38.08
CA LYS A 536 4.84 -3.55 -36.74
C LYS A 536 4.57 -2.51 -35.64
N PRO A 537 3.88 -2.87 -34.55
CA PRO A 537 3.54 -1.91 -33.51
C PRO A 537 4.73 -1.54 -32.64
N LEU A 538 4.83 -0.25 -32.28
CA LEU A 538 5.91 0.27 -31.45
C LEU A 538 5.96 -0.44 -30.09
N THR A 539 7.08 -1.11 -29.80
CA THR A 539 7.28 -1.79 -28.51
C THR A 539 7.83 -0.84 -27.45
N ARG A 540 7.54 -1.15 -26.17
CA ARG A 540 8.14 -0.44 -25.03
C ARG A 540 9.67 -0.53 -25.00
N TYR A 541 10.24 -1.59 -25.59
CA TYR A 541 11.70 -1.77 -25.71
C TYR A 541 12.29 -0.75 -26.69
N GLN A 542 11.75 -0.66 -27.91
CA GLN A 542 12.18 0.31 -28.91
C GLN A 542 12.06 1.76 -28.40
N PHE A 543 10.93 2.10 -27.77
CA PHE A 543 10.74 3.42 -27.14
C PHE A 543 11.81 3.74 -26.10
N ASN A 544 12.16 2.79 -25.21
CA ASN A 544 13.21 3.05 -24.23
C ASN A 544 14.60 3.10 -24.87
N SER A 545 14.86 2.30 -25.91
CA SER A 545 16.13 2.28 -26.65
C SER A 545 16.39 3.62 -27.35
N VAL A 546 15.41 4.13 -28.10
CA VAL A 546 15.51 5.46 -28.75
C VAL A 546 15.63 6.58 -27.72
N LEU A 547 14.95 6.50 -26.57
CA LEU A 547 15.17 7.44 -25.47
C LEU A 547 16.62 7.44 -24.96
N GLN A 548 17.23 6.27 -24.71
CA GLN A 548 18.63 6.23 -24.25
C GLN A 548 19.60 6.74 -25.33
N LYS A 549 19.37 6.41 -26.61
CA LYS A 549 20.16 6.95 -27.72
C LYS A 549 20.08 8.47 -27.78
N ALA A 550 18.88 9.03 -27.78
CA ALA A 550 18.66 10.48 -27.80
C ALA A 550 19.35 11.18 -26.62
N LEU A 551 19.25 10.63 -25.40
CA LEU A 551 19.96 11.14 -24.22
C LEU A 551 21.49 11.11 -24.40
N SER A 552 22.04 10.04 -24.99
CA SER A 552 23.47 9.95 -25.27
C SER A 552 23.94 10.94 -26.35
N THR A 553 23.14 11.16 -27.41
CA THR A 553 23.44 12.15 -28.46
C THR A 553 23.49 13.57 -27.93
N ILE A 554 22.61 13.94 -27.00
CA ILE A 554 22.63 15.24 -26.32
C ILE A 554 23.55 15.27 -25.08
N SER A 555 24.34 14.22 -24.85
CA SER A 555 25.27 14.07 -23.71
C SER A 555 24.66 14.28 -22.31
N HIS A 556 23.35 14.06 -22.15
CA HIS A 556 22.67 14.38 -20.89
C HIS A 556 22.79 13.26 -19.86
N GLN A 557 23.45 13.57 -18.74
CA GLN A 557 23.67 12.65 -17.62
C GLN A 557 22.43 12.52 -16.73
N GLY A 558 22.14 11.30 -16.27
CA GLY A 558 21.09 11.03 -15.28
C GLY A 558 20.40 9.69 -15.51
N HIS A 559 19.64 9.23 -14.52
CA HIS A 559 18.87 7.99 -14.65
C HIS A 559 17.49 8.28 -15.26
N PHE A 560 17.30 7.95 -16.54
CA PHE A 560 16.08 8.21 -17.28
C PHE A 560 15.43 6.93 -17.82
N SER A 561 14.10 6.93 -17.94
CA SER A 561 13.35 5.79 -18.47
C SER A 561 12.01 6.22 -19.09
N THR A 562 11.29 5.26 -19.67
CA THR A 562 9.84 5.37 -20.00
C THR A 562 8.93 6.05 -18.95
N HIS A 563 9.33 6.19 -17.68
CA HIS A 563 8.54 6.89 -16.67
C HIS A 563 8.86 8.38 -16.52
N SER A 564 10.06 8.80 -16.94
CA SER A 564 10.58 10.16 -16.73
C SER A 564 9.76 11.24 -17.44
N PHE A 565 9.08 10.92 -18.55
CA PHE A 565 8.09 11.79 -19.19
C PHE A 565 6.94 12.18 -18.26
N ARG A 566 6.42 11.21 -17.49
CA ARG A 566 5.27 11.39 -16.59
C ARG A 566 5.67 12.03 -15.25
N ILE A 567 6.90 11.83 -14.80
CA ILE A 567 7.51 12.60 -13.69
C ILE A 567 7.71 14.05 -14.16
N GLY A 568 8.23 14.21 -15.38
CA GLY A 568 8.46 15.46 -16.08
C GLY A 568 7.24 16.36 -16.15
N ARG A 569 6.16 15.95 -16.83
CA ARG A 569 4.97 16.79 -16.97
C ARG A 569 4.23 17.04 -15.66
N ALA A 570 4.32 16.13 -14.68
CA ALA A 570 3.76 16.36 -13.35
C ALA A 570 4.50 17.48 -12.60
N THR A 571 5.82 17.50 -12.71
CA THR A 571 6.69 18.54 -12.15
C THR A 571 6.50 19.87 -12.88
N ASP A 572 6.45 19.85 -14.21
CA ASP A 572 6.20 21.01 -15.07
C ASP A 572 4.85 21.70 -14.76
N MET A 573 3.77 20.92 -14.60
CA MET A 573 2.47 21.46 -14.19
C MET A 573 2.51 22.05 -12.76
N ALA A 574 3.22 21.41 -11.82
CA ALA A 574 3.37 21.95 -10.47
C ALA A 574 4.20 23.25 -10.44
N ALA A 575 5.27 23.33 -11.24
CA ALA A 575 6.08 24.55 -11.40
C ALA A 575 5.29 25.70 -12.02
N GLN A 576 4.32 25.40 -12.89
CA GLN A 576 3.36 26.37 -13.46
C GLN A 576 2.22 26.74 -12.49
N GLY A 577 2.26 26.30 -11.22
CA GLY A 577 1.23 26.59 -10.23
C GLY A 577 -0.12 25.89 -10.48
N VAL A 578 -0.17 24.88 -11.36
CA VAL A 578 -1.43 24.20 -11.69
C VAL A 578 -1.96 23.45 -10.46
N PRO A 579 -3.21 23.68 -10.03
CA PRO A 579 -3.75 23.05 -8.83
C PRO A 579 -3.62 21.52 -8.79
N ASP A 580 -3.27 21.04 -7.61
CA ASP A 580 -3.05 19.65 -7.22
C ASP A 580 -4.13 18.68 -7.73
N GLN A 581 -5.40 19.10 -7.67
CA GLN A 581 -6.57 18.35 -8.15
C GLN A 581 -6.59 18.17 -9.67
N ILE A 582 -6.11 19.15 -10.44
CA ILE A 582 -5.99 19.07 -11.89
C ILE A 582 -4.84 18.11 -12.25
N ILE A 583 -3.67 18.24 -11.59
CA ILE A 583 -2.54 17.31 -11.80
C ILE A 583 -2.96 15.86 -11.53
N LYS A 584 -3.65 15.60 -10.40
CA LYS A 584 -4.21 14.30 -10.04
C LYS A 584 -5.14 13.76 -11.12
N THR A 585 -6.04 14.61 -11.63
CA THR A 585 -7.05 14.24 -12.63
C THR A 585 -6.42 13.94 -13.99
N SER A 586 -5.61 14.85 -14.55
CA SER A 586 -4.94 14.70 -15.85
C SER A 586 -4.05 13.46 -15.91
N GLY A 587 -3.29 13.21 -14.84
CA GLY A 587 -2.47 12.00 -14.74
C GLY A 587 -3.21 10.74 -14.32
N ARG A 588 -4.51 10.83 -13.95
CA ARG A 588 -5.34 9.69 -13.51
C ARG A 588 -4.75 9.00 -12.27
N TRP A 589 -4.41 9.78 -11.23
CA TRP A 589 -4.02 9.29 -9.90
C TRP A 589 -5.22 9.32 -8.94
N ARG A 590 -5.56 8.18 -8.33
CA ARG A 590 -6.66 8.05 -7.35
C ARG A 590 -6.27 8.42 -5.90
N SER A 591 -5.05 8.89 -5.65
CA SER A 591 -4.53 9.15 -4.30
C SER A 591 -3.30 10.06 -4.33
N GLN A 592 -2.78 10.43 -3.15
CA GLN A 592 -1.58 11.26 -2.95
C GLN A 592 -0.27 10.67 -3.50
N VAL A 593 -0.32 9.53 -4.22
CA VAL A 593 0.80 8.97 -5.00
C VAL A 593 1.31 9.92 -6.08
N PHE A 594 0.50 10.88 -6.55
CA PHE A 594 0.98 11.90 -7.51
C PHE A 594 2.16 12.73 -6.92
N SER A 595 2.19 12.98 -5.60
CA SER A 595 3.24 13.78 -4.94
C SER A 595 4.64 13.17 -5.08
N SER A 596 4.75 11.87 -5.34
CA SER A 596 6.06 11.24 -5.62
C SER A 596 6.53 11.40 -7.08
N TYR A 597 5.75 12.09 -7.92
CA TYR A 597 6.09 12.44 -9.31
C TYR A 597 6.48 13.90 -9.47
N VAL A 598 6.09 14.76 -8.52
CA VAL A 598 6.48 16.16 -8.48
C VAL A 598 7.92 16.24 -7.95
N ARG A 599 8.80 16.88 -8.71
CA ARG A 599 10.25 17.02 -8.46
C ARG A 599 10.67 18.49 -8.58
N LEU A 600 9.99 19.33 -7.81
CA LEU A 600 10.43 20.70 -7.51
C LEU A 600 11.59 20.65 -6.50
#